data_AF-A0A9P8JDP6-F1
#
_entry.id   AF-A0A9P8JDP6-F1
#
_cell.length_a   1.000
_cell.length_b   1.000
_cell.length_c   1.000
_cell.angle_alpha   90.00
_cell.angle_beta   90.00
_cell.angle_gamma   90.00
#
_symmetry.space_group_name_H-M   'P 1'
#
loop_
_entity.id
_entity.type
_entity.pdbx_description
1 polymer ?
#
loop_
_entity_poly.entity_id
_entity_poly.type
_entity_poly.pdbx_seq_one_letter_code
_entity_poly.pdbx_strand_id
1 'polypeptide(L)' 'MVVLAASICTRGGKAVLSRQFREMQRSRIEALLASFPKLADSGTQHTTVEQDNVRFVYQPLDELYMVLITNRQS' A
#
# COMPACT_ATOMS: atom_id res chain seq x y z
N MET A 1 -10.72 -8.64 -8.25
CA MET A 1 -9.60 -8.26 -7.35
C MET A 1 -8.29 -8.97 -7.73
N VAL A 2 -7.25 -8.21 -8.11
CA VAL A 2 -5.90 -8.74 -8.40
C VAL A 2 -4.88 -7.99 -7.53
N VAL A 3 -3.99 -8.73 -6.85
CA VAL A 3 -2.88 -8.15 -6.07
C VAL A 3 -1.72 -7.81 -7.01
N LEU A 4 -1.38 -6.52 -7.07
CA LEU A 4 -0.31 -5.98 -7.90
C LEU A 4 1.05 -6.10 -7.17
N ALA A 5 1.07 -5.80 -5.88
CA ALA A 5 2.24 -5.94 -5.02
C ALA A 5 1.85 -6.12 -3.55
N ALA A 6 2.74 -6.75 -2.78
CA ALA A 6 2.69 -6.81 -1.31
C ALA A 6 3.94 -6.16 -0.74
N SER A 7 3.79 -5.33 0.28
CA SER A 7 4.91 -4.56 0.86
C SER A 7 4.80 -4.49 2.37
N ILE A 8 5.96 -4.42 3.03
CA ILE A 8 6.07 -3.95 4.41
C ILE A 8 6.73 -2.57 4.35
N CYS A 9 6.10 -1.56 4.93
CA CYS A 9 6.63 -0.22 4.99
C CYS A 9 6.55 0.36 6.40
N THR A 10 7.41 1.34 6.68
CA THR A 10 7.34 2.12 7.93
C THR A 10 6.03 2.91 8.02
N ARG A 11 5.65 3.41 9.20
CA ARG A 11 4.53 4.36 9.34
C ARG A 11 4.68 5.62 8.45
N GLY A 12 5.91 5.99 8.09
CA GLY A 12 6.21 7.09 7.16
C GLY A 12 6.20 6.71 5.66
N GLY A 13 5.79 5.49 5.29
CA GLY A 13 5.63 5.09 3.88
C GLY A 13 6.89 4.60 3.18
N LYS A 14 8.05 4.61 3.86
CA LYS A 14 9.29 4.02 3.33
C LYS A 14 9.18 2.50 3.27
N ALA A 15 9.39 1.91 2.09
CA ALA A 15 9.39 0.45 1.92
C ALA A 15 10.58 -0.20 2.64
N VAL A 16 10.30 -1.23 3.46
CA VAL A 16 11.29 -2.14 4.04
C VAL A 16 11.54 -3.28 3.04
N LEU A 17 10.45 -3.86 2.54
CA LEU A 17 10.46 -4.84 1.46
C LEU A 17 9.23 -4.66 0.59
N SER A 18 9.33 -5.09 -0.67
CA SER A 18 8.21 -5.11 -1.59
C SER A 18 8.37 -6.24 -2.59
N ARG A 19 7.28 -6.99 -2.81
CA ARG A 19 7.17 -8.03 -3.83
C ARG A 19 6.10 -7.65 -4.82
N GLN A 20 6.48 -7.49 -6.09
CA GLN A 20 5.56 -7.28 -7.20
C GLN A 20 5.12 -8.63 -7.77
N PHE A 21 3.83 -8.75 -8.09
CA PHE A 21 3.24 -9.95 -8.72
C PHE A 21 2.85 -9.71 -10.18
N ARG A 22 2.90 -8.45 -10.63
CA ARG A 22 2.68 -8.01 -12.01
C ARG A 22 3.78 -7.04 -12.40
N GLU A 23 3.93 -6.78 -13.70
CA GLU A 23 4.87 -5.78 -14.20
C GLU A 23 4.50 -4.39 -13.68
N MET A 24 5.16 -3.99 -12.61
CA MET A 24 5.12 -2.64 -12.08
C MET A 24 6.53 -2.27 -11.66
N GLN A 25 7.00 -1.12 -12.14
CA GLN A 25 8.33 -0.63 -11.76
C GLN A 25 8.38 -0.42 -10.25
N ARG A 26 9.50 -0.84 -9.64
CA ARG A 26 9.73 -0.68 -8.20
C ARG A 26 9.59 0.77 -7.74
N SER A 27 10.08 1.72 -8.54
CA SER A 27 9.94 3.17 -8.28
C SER A 27 8.49 3.61 -8.13
N ARG A 28 7.57 3.05 -8.93
CA ARG A 28 6.14 3.33 -8.81
C ARG A 28 5.55 2.81 -7.51
N ILE A 29 5.97 1.62 -7.06
CA ILE A 29 5.54 1.07 -5.76
C ILE A 29 6.04 1.95 -4.62
N GLU A 30 7.31 2.36 -4.65
CA GLU A 30 7.90 3.23 -3.63
C GLU A 30 7.18 4.59 -3.58
N ALA A 31 6.82 5.16 -4.73
CA ALA A 31 6.02 6.39 -4.80
C ALA A 31 4.61 6.22 -4.20
N LEU A 32 3.93 5.11 -4.50
CA LEU A 32 2.62 4.79 -3.93
C LEU A 32 2.68 4.60 -2.40
N LEU A 33 3.71 3.91 -1.91
CA LEU A 33 3.91 3.71 -0.47
C LEU A 33 4.29 5.01 0.24
N ALA A 34 4.99 5.93 -0.42
CA ALA A 34 5.32 7.24 0.14
C ALA A 34 4.08 8.14 0.34
N SER A 35 3.06 8.03 -0.50
CA SER A 35 1.80 8.77 -0.33
C SER A 35 0.80 8.09 0.59
N PHE A 36 0.89 6.76 0.75
CA PHE A 36 -0.04 5.94 1.52
C PHE A 36 -0.32 6.42 2.95
N PRO A 37 0.67 6.79 3.80
CA PRO A 37 0.40 7.18 5.18
C PRO A 37 -0.58 8.33 5.34
N LYS A 38 -0.55 9.31 4.42
CA LYS A 38 -1.46 10.46 4.44
C LYS A 38 -2.91 10.07 4.16
N LEU A 39 -3.12 8.92 3.51
CA LEU A 39 -4.43 8.38 3.19
C LEU A 39 -4.91 7.43 4.29
N ALA A 40 -3.99 6.63 4.84
CA ALA A 40 -4.27 5.72 5.95
C ALA A 40 -4.59 6.48 7.26
N ASP A 41 -4.02 7.66 7.45
CA ASP A 41 -4.20 8.45 8.67
C ASP A 41 -5.38 9.43 8.55
N SER A 42 -6.57 8.92 8.83
CA SER A 42 -7.79 9.73 8.98
C SER A 42 -8.81 9.04 9.87
N GLY A 43 -8.48 8.83 11.16
CA GLY A 43 -9.46 8.60 12.24
C GLY A 43 -10.53 7.52 12.04
N THR A 44 -10.34 6.59 11.12
CA THR A 44 -11.38 5.65 10.66
C THR A 44 -10.86 4.22 10.74
N GLN A 45 -11.73 3.27 11.10
CA GLN A 45 -11.43 1.83 11.13
C GLN A 45 -11.37 1.22 9.71
N HIS A 46 -10.80 1.92 8.74
CA HIS A 46 -10.73 1.44 7.37
C HIS A 46 -9.45 0.65 7.14
N THR A 47 -9.56 -0.65 6.90
CA THR A 47 -8.46 -1.51 6.44
C THR A 47 -8.17 -1.34 4.94
N THR A 48 -8.81 -0.37 4.28
CA THR A 48 -8.65 -0.09 2.85
C THR A 48 -8.70 1.40 2.55
N VAL A 49 -7.82 1.89 1.68
CA VAL A 49 -7.87 3.26 1.14
C VAL A 49 -7.59 3.23 -0.36
N GLU A 50 -8.19 4.13 -1.13
CA GLU A 50 -8.05 4.18 -2.59
C GLU A 50 -7.27 5.43 -3.03
N GLN A 51 -6.40 5.25 -4.02
CA GLN A 51 -5.66 6.33 -4.67
C GLN A 51 -5.51 6.02 -6.15
N ASP A 52 -5.87 6.97 -7.00
CA ASP A 52 -5.81 6.83 -8.46
C ASP A 52 -6.53 5.55 -8.96
N ASN A 53 -5.75 4.60 -9.49
CA ASN A 53 -6.20 3.33 -10.06
C ASN A 53 -5.90 2.12 -9.16
N VAL A 54 -5.46 2.36 -7.92
CA VAL A 54 -5.12 1.30 -6.96
C VAL A 54 -5.92 1.42 -5.67
N ARG A 55 -6.04 0.29 -4.97
CA ARG A 55 -6.54 0.21 -3.60
C ARG A 55 -5.42 -0.36 -2.73
N PHE A 56 -5.16 0.30 -1.61
CA PHE A 56 -4.32 -0.23 -0.55
C PHE A 56 -5.20 -1.00 0.42
N VAL A 57 -4.93 -2.27 0.63
CA VAL A 57 -5.47 -3.06 1.73
C VAL A 57 -4.36 -3.20 2.76
N TYR A 58 -4.60 -2.78 3.99
CA TYR A 58 -3.51 -2.67 4.96
C TYR A 58 -3.93 -3.00 6.38
N GLN A 59 -2.94 -3.40 7.17
CA GLN A 59 -3.06 -3.54 8.61
C GLN A 59 -1.78 -3.04 9.30
N PRO A 60 -1.91 -2.42 10.49
CA PRO A 60 -0.76 -2.19 11.38
C PRO A 60 0.01 -3.49 11.67
N LEU A 61 1.33 -3.40 11.69
CA LEU A 61 2.24 -4.46 12.12
C LEU A 61 3.31 -3.80 13.03
N ASP A 62 2.99 -3.62 14.31
CA ASP A 62 3.77 -2.82 15.26
C ASP A 62 4.11 -1.42 14.71
N GLU A 63 5.38 -1.09 14.56
CA GLU A 63 5.86 0.19 13.99
C GLU A 63 5.86 0.22 12.44
N LEU A 64 5.31 -0.82 11.82
CA LEU A 64 5.23 -0.98 10.37
C LEU A 64 3.76 -1.09 9.93
N TYR A 65 3.60 -1.12 8.61
CA TYR A 65 2.37 -1.52 7.94
C TYR A 65 2.65 -2.71 7.05
N MET A 66 1.72 -3.67 7.05
CA MET A 66 1.59 -4.65 5.97
C MET A 66 0.58 -4.11 4.96
N VAL A 67 0.98 -3.99 3.70
CA VAL A 67 0.18 -3.35 2.65
C VAL A 67 0.11 -4.24 1.41
N LEU A 68 -1.11 -4.54 0.96
CA LEU A 68 -1.39 -5.10 -0.36
C LEU A 68 -1.88 -3.98 -1.28
N ILE A 69 -1.27 -3.86 -2.45
CA ILE A 69 -1.69 -2.93 -3.50
C ILE A 69 -2.48 -3.73 -4.51
N THR A 70 -3.75 -3.42 -4.71
CA THR A 70 -4.64 -4.09 -5.66
C THR A 70 -5.11 -3.12 -6.75
N ASN A 71 -5.64 -3.66 -7.85
CA ASN A 71 -6.47 -2.86 -8.74
C ASN A 71 -7.79 -2.46 -8.06
N ARG A 72 -8.44 -1.40 -8.55
CA ARG A 72 -9.76 -0.96 -8.06
C ARG A 72 -10.92 -1.78 -8.64
N GLN A 73 -10.75 -2.28 -9.86
CA GLN A 73 -11.74 -3.10 -10.54
C GLN A 73 -11.83 -4.47 -9.86
N SER A 74 -12.97 -4.70 -9.21
CA SER A 74 -13.38 -6.03 -8.78
C SER A 74 -14.73 -6.36 -9.36
#